data_AF-A0A354SLZ2-F1
#
_entry.id   AF-A0A354SLZ2-F1
#
_cell.length_a   1.000
_cell.length_b   1.000
_cell.length_c   1.000
_cell.angle_alpha   90.00
_cell.angle_beta   90.00
_cell.angle_gamma   90.00
#
_symmetry.space_group_name_H-M   'P 1'
#
loop_
_entity.id
_entity.type
_entity.pdbx_description
1 polymer ?
#
loop_
_entity_poly.entity_id
_entity_poly.type
_entity_poly.pdbx_seq_one_letter_code
_entity_poly.pdbx_strand_id
1 'polypeptide(L)'
;KILVLNCGSSSVKYKLMDMPKGKILAQGGVEKIGIKGSFLKLTLPNGEKVVLERELEEHQKALEMIFEVMTGKEYGCISSLDEIDAVGHRVVHGGEKFNKSVLIDKEVIRNIKACVDLAPLHNPSNLKGMEVVSQLMGNVPQIAVFDTAFHQTMPSKAFLYGLPY
;
A
#
# COMPACT_ATOMS: atom_id res chain seq x y z
N LYS A 1 2.97 -1.41 15.91
CA LYS A 1 1.77 -1.10 15.12
C LYS A 1 1.99 -1.51 13.66
N ILE A 2 0.97 -1.98 12.94
CA ILE A 2 1.11 -2.39 11.53
C ILE A 2 0.46 -1.35 10.62
N LEU A 3 1.25 -0.76 9.72
CA LEU A 3 0.75 0.12 8.67
C LEU A 3 0.34 -0.72 7.47
N VAL A 4 -0.83 -0.48 6.90
CA VAL A 4 -1.32 -1.14 5.68
C VAL A 4 -1.47 -0.09 4.61
N LEU A 5 -0.87 -0.32 3.45
CA LEU A 5 -0.91 0.57 2.29
C LEU A 5 -1.54 -0.11 1.08
N ASN A 6 -2.38 0.64 0.37
CA ASN A 6 -2.91 0.28 -0.93
C ASN A 6 -2.71 1.46 -1.88
N CYS A 7 -1.66 1.38 -2.69
CA CYS A 7 -1.31 2.39 -3.69
C CYS A 7 -1.98 2.05 -5.03
N GLY A 8 -3.02 2.78 -5.42
CA GLY A 8 -3.61 2.73 -6.75
C GLY A 8 -2.92 3.71 -7.71
N SER A 9 -3.38 3.78 -8.96
CA SER A 9 -2.79 4.66 -9.98
C SER A 9 -2.82 6.15 -9.62
N SER A 10 -3.89 6.61 -8.96
CA SER A 10 -4.10 8.02 -8.55
C SER A 10 -4.51 8.18 -7.09
N SER A 11 -4.26 7.16 -6.27
CA SER A 11 -4.63 7.19 -4.85
C SER A 11 -3.70 6.37 -3.97
N VAL A 12 -3.64 6.70 -2.69
CA VAL A 12 -3.00 5.89 -1.65
C VAL A 12 -3.97 5.79 -0.48
N LYS A 13 -4.47 4.58 -0.20
CA LYS A 13 -5.28 4.32 0.99
C LYS A 13 -4.40 3.71 2.08
N TYR A 14 -4.64 4.09 3.32
CA TYR A 14 -3.87 3.58 4.45
C TYR A 14 -4.73 3.28 5.67
N LYS A 15 -4.23 2.36 6.50
CA LYS A 15 -4.68 2.15 7.88
C LYS A 15 -3.47 1.86 8.77
N LEU A 16 -3.42 2.46 9.95
CA LEU A 16 -2.53 2.04 11.02
C LEU A 16 -3.33 1.20 12.02
N MET A 17 -2.86 -0.01 12.31
CA MET A 17 -3.55 -0.97 13.16
C MET A 17 -2.70 -1.37 14.36
N ASP A 18 -3.34 -1.47 15.52
CA ASP A 18 -2.78 -2.10 16.72
C ASP A 18 -3.09 -3.60 16.70
N MET A 19 -2.05 -4.41 16.53
CA MET A 19 -2.13 -5.86 16.38
C MET A 19 -1.63 -6.56 17.65
N PRO A 20 -2.19 -7.73 18.02
CA PRO A 20 -3.12 -8.57 17.23
C PRO A 20 -4.60 -8.19 17.35
N LYS A 21 -4.96 -7.19 18.18
CA LYS A 21 -6.35 -6.80 18.46
C LYS A 21 -7.11 -6.28 17.23
N GLY A 22 -6.40 -5.83 16.19
CA GLY A 22 -7.00 -5.29 14.97
C GLY A 22 -7.62 -3.91 15.14
N LYS A 23 -7.31 -3.20 16.23
CA LYS A 23 -7.86 -1.86 16.49
C LYS A 23 -7.27 -0.86 15.49
N ILE A 24 -8.12 -0.10 14.82
CA ILE A 24 -7.69 0.95 13.89
C ILE A 24 -7.28 2.18 14.72
N LEU A 25 -6.03 2.62 14.57
CA LEU A 25 -5.48 3.82 15.19
C LEU A 25 -5.62 5.05 14.29
N ALA A 26 -5.45 4.86 12.98
CA ALA A 26 -5.68 5.89 11.97
C ALA A 26 -6.11 5.24 10.66
N GLN A 27 -6.89 5.96 9.86
CA GLN A 27 -7.28 5.53 8.52
C GLN A 27 -7.58 6.72 7.62
N GLY A 28 -7.30 6.57 6.34
CA GLY A 28 -7.61 7.58 5.35
C GLY A 28 -7.09 7.21 3.98
N GLY A 29 -7.09 8.19 3.09
CA GLY A 29 -6.44 8.06 1.81
C GLY A 29 -6.27 9.39 1.09
N VAL A 30 -5.20 9.44 0.31
CA VAL A 30 -4.99 10.49 -0.68
C VAL A 30 -5.70 10.09 -1.96
N GLU A 31 -6.41 11.03 -2.55
CA GLU A 31 -7.09 10.88 -3.84
C GLU A 31 -6.62 11.96 -4.83
N LYS A 32 -6.84 11.69 -6.12
CA LYS A 32 -6.52 12.58 -7.25
C LYS A 32 -5.03 12.90 -7.42
N ILE A 33 -4.12 12.02 -6.99
CA ILE A 33 -2.67 12.19 -7.20
C ILE A 33 -2.36 12.39 -8.69
N GLY A 34 -1.54 13.40 -9.01
CA GLY A 34 -1.19 13.79 -10.37
C GLY A 34 -2.29 14.58 -11.10
N ILE A 35 -3.37 14.92 -10.40
CA ILE A 35 -4.52 15.66 -10.92
C ILE A 35 -4.80 16.84 -9.98
N LYS A 36 -5.23 17.97 -10.57
CA LYS A 36 -5.61 19.17 -9.83
C LYS A 36 -6.67 18.89 -8.76
N GLY A 37 -6.48 19.48 -7.58
CA GLY A 37 -7.38 19.29 -6.43
C GLY A 37 -7.17 17.96 -5.74
N SER A 38 -5.90 17.53 -5.64
CA SER A 38 -5.50 16.44 -4.75
C SER A 38 -5.85 16.75 -3.29
N PHE A 39 -6.22 15.72 -2.54
CA PHE A 39 -6.56 15.86 -1.12
C PHE A 39 -6.30 14.58 -0.35
N LEU A 40 -6.04 14.73 0.95
CA LEU A 40 -6.04 13.66 1.93
C LEU A 40 -7.35 13.69 2.71
N LYS A 41 -8.08 12.58 2.71
CA LYS A 41 -9.26 12.39 3.53
C LYS A 41 -8.98 11.37 4.63
N LEU A 42 -9.12 11.77 5.89
CA LEU A 42 -8.94 10.90 7.05
C LEU A 42 -10.22 10.78 7.88
N THR A 43 -10.31 9.70 8.67
CA THR A 43 -11.40 9.49 9.63
C THR A 43 -10.85 9.50 11.05
N LEU A 44 -11.36 10.42 11.87
CA LEU A 44 -10.98 10.58 13.27
C LEU A 44 -11.55 9.46 14.15
N PRO A 45 -11.04 9.28 15.38
CA PRO A 45 -11.56 8.25 16.30
C PRO A 45 -13.05 8.39 16.65
N ASN A 46 -13.59 9.61 16.59
CA ASN A 46 -15.03 9.89 16.78
C ASN A 46 -15.89 9.59 15.54
N GLY A 47 -15.28 9.16 14.42
CA GLY A 47 -15.95 8.88 13.14
C GLY A 47 -16.07 10.07 12.19
N GLU A 48 -15.68 11.27 12.63
CA GLU A 48 -15.68 12.48 11.80
C GLU A 48 -14.68 12.37 10.65
N LYS A 49 -15.00 13.00 9.52
CA LYS A 49 -14.15 13.00 8.33
C LYS A 49 -13.53 14.38 8.13
N VAL A 50 -12.21 14.41 8.06
CA VAL A 50 -11.44 15.62 7.76
C VAL A 50 -10.87 15.50 6.35
N VAL A 51 -10.90 16.61 5.60
CA VAL A 51 -10.32 16.73 4.27
C VAL A 51 -9.25 17.81 4.31
N LEU A 52 -8.05 17.44 3.89
CA LEU A 52 -6.89 18.32 3.80
C LEU A 52 -6.49 18.42 2.33
N GLU A 53 -6.69 19.59 1.74
CA GLU A 53 -6.35 19.83 0.34
C GLU A 53 -4.87 20.18 0.20
N ARG A 54 -4.19 19.55 -0.77
CA ARG A 54 -2.80 19.82 -1.12
C ARG A 54 -2.58 19.30 -2.53
N GLU A 55 -1.97 20.09 -3.41
CA GLU A 55 -1.59 19.60 -4.74
C GLU A 55 -0.46 18.57 -4.60
N LEU A 56 -0.69 17.37 -5.13
CA LEU A 56 0.20 16.22 -4.98
C LEU A 56 0.43 15.60 -6.35
N GLU A 57 1.62 15.79 -6.89
CA GLU A 57 1.97 15.36 -8.25
C GLU A 57 2.30 13.86 -8.34
N GLU A 58 2.76 13.26 -7.23
CA GLU A 58 3.25 11.88 -7.19
C GLU A 58 2.99 11.16 -5.85
N HIS A 59 3.05 9.82 -5.88
CA HIS A 59 2.83 8.96 -4.70
C HIS A 59 3.78 9.22 -3.55
N GLN A 60 5.01 9.68 -3.83
CA GLN A 60 5.96 10.02 -2.78
C GLN A 60 5.43 11.16 -1.92
N LYS A 61 4.99 12.27 -2.53
CA LYS A 61 4.39 13.40 -1.83
C LYS A 61 3.11 13.02 -1.08
N ALA A 62 2.31 12.11 -1.66
CA ALA A 62 1.11 11.59 -1.00
C ALA A 62 1.43 10.80 0.29
N LEU A 63 2.45 9.94 0.26
CA LEU A 63 2.89 9.19 1.45
C LEU A 63 3.56 10.09 2.49
N GLU A 64 4.39 11.04 2.06
CA GLU A 64 4.95 12.08 2.94
C GLU A 64 3.84 12.83 3.68
N MET A 65 2.78 13.26 2.98
CA MET A 65 1.62 13.91 3.60
C MET A 65 0.88 13.01 4.59
N ILE A 66 0.70 11.71 4.28
CA ILE A 66 0.09 10.75 5.22
C ILE A 66 0.93 10.68 6.51
N PHE A 67 2.25 10.60 6.39
CA PHE A 67 3.16 10.47 7.53
C PHE A 67 3.25 11.76 8.36
N GLU A 68 3.28 12.93 7.71
CA GLU A 68 3.15 14.23 8.37
C GLU A 68 1.88 14.31 9.22
N VAL A 69 0.75 13.88 8.66
CA VAL A 69 -0.53 13.89 9.39
C VAL A 69 -0.53 12.88 10.54
N MET A 70 -0.01 11.68 10.32
CA MET A 70 0.05 10.63 11.35
C MET A 70 0.94 11.00 12.54
N THR A 71 1.97 11.82 12.31
CA THR A 71 2.93 12.29 13.34
C THR A 71 2.61 13.71 13.84
N GLY A 72 1.64 14.38 13.23
CA GLY A 72 1.30 15.78 13.50
C GLY A 72 0.57 15.98 14.83
N LYS A 73 0.61 17.20 15.36
CA LYS A 73 -0.03 17.52 16.66
C LYS A 73 -1.56 17.52 16.59
N GLU A 74 -2.13 17.87 15.44
CA GLU A 74 -3.57 18.09 15.28
C GLU A 74 -4.35 16.78 15.06
N TYR A 75 -3.85 15.93 14.17
CA TYR A 75 -4.51 14.69 13.75
C TYR A 75 -3.66 13.43 13.97
N GLY A 76 -2.50 13.57 14.61
CA GLY A 76 -1.55 12.48 14.77
C GLY A 76 -2.06 11.37 15.67
N CYS A 77 -1.53 10.19 15.42
CA CYS A 77 -1.83 8.95 16.15
C CYS A 77 -0.57 8.26 16.69
N ILE A 78 0.61 8.74 16.30
CA ILE A 78 1.94 8.28 16.71
C ILE A 78 2.87 9.50 16.84
N SER A 79 3.94 9.37 17.61
CA SER A 79 4.92 10.44 17.83
C SER A 79 6.06 10.40 16.80
N SER A 80 6.39 9.22 16.28
CA SER A 80 7.39 9.01 15.23
C SER A 80 7.03 7.79 14.36
N LEU A 81 7.65 7.71 13.18
CA LEU A 81 7.49 6.54 12.29
C LEU A 81 8.11 5.27 12.88
N ASP A 82 9.01 5.39 13.85
CA ASP A 82 9.62 4.25 14.56
C ASP A 82 8.61 3.45 15.39
N GLU A 83 7.41 4.00 15.64
CA GLU A 83 6.31 3.26 16.30
C GLU A 83 5.60 2.24 15.39
N ILE A 84 5.96 2.21 14.10
CA ILE A 84 5.43 1.27 13.11
C ILE A 84 6.37 0.06 13.03
N ASP A 85 5.89 -1.10 13.47
CA ASP A 85 6.68 -2.33 13.57
C ASP A 85 6.87 -3.02 12.21
N ALA A 86 5.91 -2.85 11.30
CA ALA A 86 5.95 -3.37 9.94
C ALA A 86 4.95 -2.66 9.02
N VAL A 87 5.17 -2.77 7.71
CA VAL A 87 4.27 -2.25 6.67
C VAL A 87 3.78 -3.37 5.75
N GLY A 88 2.47 -3.54 5.64
CA GLY A 88 1.83 -4.42 4.66
C GLY A 88 1.42 -3.66 3.41
N HIS A 89 1.80 -4.17 2.25
CA HIS A 89 1.48 -3.60 0.94
C HIS A 89 0.55 -4.52 0.18
N ARG A 90 -0.58 -4.00 -0.29
CA ARG A 90 -1.35 -4.68 -1.33
C ARG A 90 -0.54 -4.67 -2.64
N VAL A 91 -0.46 -5.83 -3.28
CA VAL A 91 0.13 -6.01 -4.61
C VAL A 91 -0.91 -6.70 -5.49
N VAL A 92 -1.19 -6.16 -6.67
CA VAL A 92 -2.24 -6.74 -7.51
C VAL A 92 -1.79 -8.08 -8.09
N HIS A 93 -0.68 -8.11 -8.82
CA HIS A 93 -0.28 -9.30 -9.56
C HIS A 93 1.10 -9.82 -9.11
N GLY A 94 1.13 -11.04 -8.56
CA GLY A 94 2.35 -11.76 -8.21
C GLY A 94 2.83 -12.76 -9.28
N GLY A 95 2.04 -12.94 -10.34
CA GLY A 95 2.27 -14.01 -11.32
C GLY A 95 2.11 -15.37 -10.67
N GLU A 96 2.76 -16.39 -11.22
CA GLU A 96 2.74 -17.75 -10.66
C GLU A 96 3.78 -17.96 -9.55
N LYS A 97 4.68 -16.99 -9.36
CA LYS A 97 5.77 -17.10 -8.37
C LYS A 97 5.30 -16.93 -6.93
N PHE A 98 4.21 -16.21 -6.71
CA PHE A 98 3.74 -15.86 -5.37
C PHE A 98 2.35 -16.42 -5.09
N ASN A 99 2.30 -17.45 -4.24
CA ASN A 99 1.07 -18.10 -3.77
C ASN A 99 0.72 -17.78 -2.31
N LYS A 100 1.49 -16.90 -1.67
CA LYS A 100 1.28 -16.42 -0.30
C LYS A 100 1.93 -15.05 -0.13
N SER A 101 1.61 -14.38 0.97
CA SER A 101 2.30 -13.15 1.38
C SER A 101 3.77 -13.44 1.69
N VAL A 102 4.65 -12.50 1.38
CA VAL A 102 6.10 -12.65 1.56
C VAL A 102 6.72 -11.39 2.17
N LEU A 103 7.78 -11.57 2.95
CA LEU A 103 8.66 -10.47 3.35
C LEU A 103 9.33 -9.90 2.09
N ILE A 104 9.33 -8.59 1.95
CA ILE A 104 9.89 -7.90 0.79
C ILE A 104 11.40 -7.83 0.93
N ASP A 105 12.09 -8.32 -0.08
CA ASP A 105 13.52 -8.13 -0.30
C ASP A 105 13.79 -7.70 -1.76
N LYS A 106 15.06 -7.60 -2.14
CA LYS A 106 15.46 -7.22 -3.50
C LYS A 106 14.97 -8.21 -4.56
N GLU A 107 14.84 -9.50 -4.23
CA GLU A 107 14.35 -10.50 -5.17
C GLU A 107 12.84 -10.38 -5.38
N VAL A 108 12.08 -10.20 -4.30
CA VAL A 108 10.63 -9.95 -4.36
C VAL A 108 10.33 -8.73 -5.22
N ILE A 109 11.04 -7.62 -5.02
CA ILE A 109 10.89 -6.41 -5.85
C ILE A 109 11.17 -6.68 -7.33
N ARG A 110 12.22 -7.47 -7.66
CA ARG A 110 12.51 -7.85 -9.05
C ARG A 110 11.41 -8.71 -9.67
N ASN A 111 10.84 -9.64 -8.90
CA ASN A 111 9.75 -10.49 -9.38
C ASN A 111 8.44 -9.71 -9.57
N ILE A 112 8.12 -8.75 -8.70
CA ILE A 112 6.99 -7.83 -8.92
C ILE A 112 7.25 -6.93 -10.15
N LYS A 113 8.50 -6.46 -10.30
CA LYS A 113 9.19 -6.00 -11.53
C LYS A 113 8.64 -6.68 -12.79
N ALA A 114 8.93 -7.97 -12.88
CA ALA A 114 8.61 -8.81 -14.02
C ALA A 114 7.11 -9.04 -14.26
N CYS A 115 6.26 -8.73 -13.27
CA CYS A 115 4.80 -8.87 -13.37
C CYS A 115 4.09 -7.55 -13.77
N VAL A 116 4.83 -6.47 -14.08
CA VAL A 116 4.20 -5.19 -14.45
C VAL A 116 3.31 -5.33 -15.69
N ASP A 117 3.73 -6.09 -16.69
CA ASP A 117 2.94 -6.27 -17.92
C ASP A 117 1.61 -6.99 -17.67
N LEU A 118 1.51 -7.76 -16.59
CA LEU A 118 0.27 -8.44 -16.16
C LEU A 118 -0.70 -7.49 -15.43
N ALA A 119 -0.20 -6.41 -14.82
CA ALA A 119 -1.00 -5.40 -14.13
C ALA A 119 -0.39 -3.99 -14.26
N PRO A 120 -0.34 -3.44 -15.49
CA PRO A 120 0.45 -2.24 -15.80
C PRO A 120 -0.06 -0.98 -15.11
N LEU A 121 -1.36 -0.92 -14.80
CA LEU A 121 -1.98 0.20 -14.10
C LEU A 121 -1.87 0.13 -12.57
N HIS A 122 -1.29 -0.94 -12.03
CA HIS A 122 -1.35 -1.21 -10.59
C HIS A 122 0.02 -1.54 -9.98
N ASN A 123 0.73 -2.53 -10.53
CA ASN A 123 2.01 -2.97 -9.97
C ASN A 123 3.04 -1.83 -9.88
N PRO A 124 3.17 -0.91 -10.86
CA PRO A 124 4.06 0.24 -10.73
C PRO A 124 3.76 1.11 -9.49
N SER A 125 2.49 1.40 -9.22
CA SER A 125 2.09 2.17 -8.03
C SER A 125 2.33 1.40 -6.73
N ASN A 126 2.12 0.08 -6.72
CA ASN A 126 2.42 -0.76 -5.56
C ASN A 126 3.93 -0.73 -5.24
N LEU A 127 4.78 -0.87 -6.26
CA LEU A 127 6.24 -0.78 -6.16
C LEU A 127 6.70 0.59 -5.66
N LYS A 128 6.11 1.67 -6.16
CA LYS A 128 6.46 3.02 -5.72
C LYS A 128 6.17 3.21 -4.23
N GLY A 129 5.07 2.65 -3.73
CA GLY A 129 4.76 2.67 -2.30
C GLY A 129 5.83 1.96 -1.45
N MET A 130 6.34 0.82 -1.90
CA MET A 130 7.41 0.07 -1.22
C MET A 130 8.75 0.84 -1.23
N GLU A 131 9.08 1.46 -2.36
CA GLU A 131 10.28 2.28 -2.48
C GLU A 131 10.25 3.46 -1.50
N VAL A 132 9.14 4.21 -1.45
CA VAL A 132 8.99 5.38 -0.58
C VAL A 132 9.04 4.98 0.89
N VAL A 133 8.41 3.87 1.28
CA VAL A 133 8.52 3.35 2.66
C VAL A 133 9.97 3.00 2.99
N SER A 134 10.69 2.35 2.07
CA SER A 134 12.11 2.02 2.27
C SER A 134 12.98 3.27 2.46
N GLN A 135 12.67 4.36 1.73
CA GLN A 135 13.38 5.63 1.85
C GLN A 135 13.09 6.34 3.17
N LEU A 136 11.83 6.33 3.63
CA LEU A 136 11.39 7.11 4.79
C LEU A 136 11.51 6.37 6.12
N MET A 137 11.49 5.03 6.11
CA MET A 137 11.45 4.18 7.31
C MET A 137 12.61 3.17 7.38
N GLY A 138 13.58 3.26 6.46
CA GLY A 138 14.80 2.46 6.47
C GLY A 138 14.55 0.95 6.50
N ASN A 139 14.91 0.31 7.61
CA ASN A 139 14.89 -1.15 7.77
C ASN A 139 13.55 -1.71 8.27
N VAL A 140 12.47 -0.93 8.26
CA VAL A 140 11.14 -1.44 8.66
C VAL A 140 10.80 -2.68 7.81
N PRO A 141 10.38 -3.79 8.43
CA PRO A 141 9.91 -4.96 7.69
C PRO A 141 8.72 -4.60 6.81
N GLN A 142 8.82 -4.89 5.51
CA GLN A 142 7.73 -4.69 4.56
C GLN A 142 7.24 -6.04 4.04
N ILE A 143 5.94 -6.20 3.89
CA ILE A 143 5.29 -7.45 3.48
C ILE A 143 4.45 -7.19 2.24
N ALA A 144 4.64 -7.97 1.18
CA ALA A 144 3.78 -7.96 0.00
C ALA A 144 2.65 -8.96 0.19
N VAL A 145 1.41 -8.51 0.01
CA VAL A 145 0.19 -9.33 0.03
C VAL A 145 -0.44 -9.27 -1.35
N PHE A 146 -0.45 -10.40 -2.06
CA PHE A 146 -0.87 -10.46 -3.46
C PHE A 146 -2.36 -10.78 -3.59
N ASP A 147 -3.10 -9.98 -4.34
CA ASP A 147 -4.52 -10.26 -4.65
C ASP A 147 -4.69 -11.61 -5.37
N THR A 148 -3.68 -11.99 -6.17
CA THR A 148 -3.65 -13.23 -6.96
C THR A 148 -3.29 -14.50 -6.16
N ALA A 149 -2.71 -14.36 -4.97
CA ALA A 149 -2.19 -15.51 -4.20
C ALA A 149 -3.29 -16.50 -3.79
N PHE A 150 -4.47 -16.00 -3.41
CA PHE A 150 -5.60 -16.85 -3.01
C PHE A 150 -6.06 -17.80 -4.12
N HIS A 151 -5.88 -17.41 -5.39
CA HIS A 151 -6.33 -18.17 -6.55
C HIS A 151 -5.32 -19.21 -7.05
N GLN A 152 -4.12 -19.28 -6.48
CA GLN A 152 -3.06 -20.18 -6.95
C GLN A 152 -3.35 -21.67 -6.74
N THR A 153 -4.42 -22.02 -6.03
CA THR A 153 -4.87 -23.42 -5.86
C THR A 153 -5.92 -23.85 -6.88
N MET A 154 -6.27 -23.01 -7.86
CA MET A 154 -7.20 -23.41 -8.93
C MET A 154 -6.60 -24.55 -9.76
N PRO A 155 -7.38 -25.60 -10.10
CA PRO A 155 -6.89 -26.68 -10.95
C PRO A 155 -6.73 -26.20 -12.40
N SER A 156 -5.85 -26.86 -13.18
CA SER A 156 -5.55 -26.48 -14.57
C SER A 156 -6.79 -26.36 -15.46
N LYS A 157 -7.79 -27.24 -15.27
CA LYS A 157 -9.07 -27.18 -15.99
C LYS A 157 -9.86 -25.87 -15.80
N ALA A 158 -9.52 -25.07 -14.79
CA ALA A 158 -10.22 -23.85 -14.42
C ALA A 158 -9.45 -22.57 -14.77
N PHE A 159 -8.11 -22.61 -14.84
CA PHE A 159 -7.30 -21.43 -15.20
C PHE A 159 -6.77 -21.44 -16.64
N LEU A 160 -6.75 -22.61 -17.30
CA LEU A 160 -6.38 -22.70 -18.70
C LEU A 160 -7.54 -22.26 -19.58
N TYR A 161 -7.28 -21.29 -20.45
CA TYR A 161 -8.22 -20.87 -21.49
C TYR A 161 -8.19 -21.83 -22.68
N GLY A 162 -9.31 -21.91 -23.42
CA GLY A 162 -9.42 -22.68 -24.66
C GLY A 162 -8.70 -22.04 -25.86
N LEU A 163 -7.43 -21.69 -25.68
CA LEU A 163 -6.54 -21.10 -26.68
C LEU A 163 -5.43 -22.10 -27.05
N PRO A 164 -4.66 -21.89 -28.14
CA PRO A 164 -3.51 -22.71 -28.46
C PRO A 164 -2.54 -22.82 -27.28
N TYR A 165 -2.04 -24.03 -27.04
CA TYR A 165 -1.05 -24.31 -26.00
C TYR A 165 0.34 -23.88 -26.41
#